data_AF-V9W153-F1
#
_entry.id   AF-V9W153-F1
#
_cell.length_a   1.000
_cell.length_b   1.000
_cell.length_c   1.000
_cell.angle_alpha   90.00
_cell.angle_beta   90.00
_cell.angle_gamma   90.00
#
_symmetry.space_group_name_H-M   'P 1'
#
loop_
_entity.id
_entity.type
_entity.pdbx_description
1 polymer ?
#
loop_
_entity_poly.entity_id
_entity_poly.type
_entity_poly.pdbx_seq_one_letter_code
_entity_poly.pdbx_strand_id
1 'polypeptide(L)'
;MSEIKGAILAILIFSAFFFPVLIFLLSHSIHVNGFLKVTTEVGQMVEREGGITERVQQVTERLRNSGYTISFSDTSGKPVTGKQPIGKAIRIRYQLDFRDGFQDERLQTSDIVTVMRR
;
A
#
# COMPACT_ATOMS: atom_id res chain seq x y z
N MET A 1 25.02 43.30 8.34
CA MET A 1 25.16 42.43 9.55
C MET A 1 23.82 42.11 10.21
N SER A 2 22.86 43.05 10.27
CA SER A 2 21.48 42.81 10.78
C SER A 2 20.70 41.82 9.90
N GLU A 3 20.76 41.98 8.57
CA GLU A 3 20.06 41.11 7.61
C GLU A 3 20.52 39.65 7.65
N ILE A 4 21.82 39.42 7.82
CA ILE A 4 22.40 38.06 7.94
C ILE A 4 21.89 37.36 9.22
N LYS A 5 21.74 38.09 10.33
CA LYS A 5 21.17 37.53 11.57
C LYS A 5 19.68 37.20 11.41
N GLY A 6 18.93 38.06 10.71
CA GLY A 6 17.52 37.79 10.37
C GLY A 6 17.36 36.58 9.45
N ALA A 7 18.23 36.43 8.45
CA ALA A 7 18.24 35.29 7.55
C ALA A 7 18.56 33.98 8.29
N ILE A 8 19.56 33.99 9.19
CA ILE A 8 19.90 32.83 10.02
C ILE A 8 18.73 32.44 10.92
N LEU A 9 18.06 33.42 11.55
CA LEU A 9 16.89 33.16 12.38
C LEU A 9 15.74 32.55 11.57
N ALA A 10 15.48 33.07 10.37
CA ALA A 10 14.47 32.54 9.47
C ALA A 10 14.78 31.10 9.03
N ILE A 11 16.04 30.79 8.70
CA ILE A 11 16.49 29.44 8.36
C ILE A 11 16.33 28.49 9.55
N LEU A 12 16.66 28.94 10.77
CA LEU A 12 16.48 28.14 11.98
C LEU A 12 15.00 27.81 12.24
N ILE A 13 14.10 28.80 12.11
CA ILE A 13 12.66 28.57 12.26
C ILE A 13 12.15 27.66 11.15
N PHE A 14 12.59 27.86 9.90
CA PHE A 14 12.22 27.01 8.79
C PHE A 14 12.66 25.55 9.01
N SER A 15 13.92 25.35 9.41
CA SER A 15 14.47 24.02 9.67
C SER A 15 13.84 23.35 10.89
N ALA A 16 13.42 24.10 11.91
CA ALA A 16 12.82 23.54 13.11
C ALA A 16 11.34 23.17 12.91
N PHE A 17 10.59 23.92 12.11
CA PHE A 17 9.14 23.74 11.99
C PHE A 17 8.69 23.21 10.63
N PHE A 18 9.22 23.76 9.53
CA PHE A 18 8.76 23.39 8.18
C PHE A 18 9.42 22.10 7.69
N PHE A 19 10.71 21.93 7.96
CA PHE A 19 11.46 20.77 7.48
C PHE A 19 10.91 19.43 8.03
N PRO A 20 10.59 19.28 9.34
CA PRO A 20 10.03 18.03 9.85
C PRO A 20 8.65 17.72 9.26
N VAL A 21 7.80 18.74 9.10
CA VAL A 21 6.46 18.59 8.49
C VAL A 21 6.58 18.13 7.04
N LEU A 22 7.53 18.68 6.30
CA LEU A 22 7.73 18.35 4.90
C LEU A 22 8.24 16.90 4.74
N ILE A 23 9.15 16.45 5.61
CA ILE A 23 9.59 15.05 5.64
C ILE A 23 8.41 14.12 5.93
N PHE A 24 7.59 14.45 6.95
CA PHE A 24 6.43 13.64 7.32
C PHE A 24 5.41 13.51 6.17
N LEU A 25 5.10 14.62 5.49
CA LEU A 25 4.19 14.56 4.34
C LEU A 25 4.76 13.75 3.17
N LEU A 26 6.07 13.87 2.92
CA LEU A 26 6.73 13.10 1.88
C LEU A 26 6.77 11.60 2.21
N SER A 27 7.15 11.22 3.43
CA SER A 27 7.16 9.81 3.86
C SER A 27 5.77 9.23 3.75
N HIS A 28 4.76 9.89 4.31
CA HIS A 28 3.37 9.44 4.24
C HIS A 28 2.90 9.27 2.79
N SER A 29 3.18 10.25 1.91
CA SER A 29 2.81 10.18 0.50
C SER A 29 3.46 9.02 -0.25
N ILE A 30 4.72 8.68 0.04
CA ILE A 30 5.42 7.54 -0.55
C ILE A 30 4.73 6.23 -0.15
N HIS A 31 4.38 6.07 1.13
CA HIS A 31 3.71 4.86 1.62
C HIS A 31 2.31 4.70 0.99
N VAL A 32 1.52 5.79 0.94
CA VAL A 32 0.18 5.76 0.32
C VAL A 32 0.26 5.45 -1.17
N ASN A 33 1.15 6.10 -1.93
CA ASN A 33 1.30 5.84 -3.36
C ASN A 33 1.82 4.42 -3.64
N GLY A 34 2.77 3.95 -2.85
CA GLY A 34 3.26 2.57 -2.90
C GLY A 34 2.14 1.57 -2.64
N PHE A 35 1.34 1.80 -1.60
CA PHE A 35 0.19 0.98 -1.24
C PHE A 35 -0.83 0.90 -2.38
N LEU A 36 -1.23 2.05 -2.93
CA LEU A 36 -2.17 2.11 -4.05
C LEU A 36 -1.64 1.34 -5.26
N LYS A 37 -0.37 1.55 -5.63
CA LYS A 37 0.26 0.83 -6.74
C LYS A 37 0.25 -0.68 -6.53
N VAL A 38 0.62 -1.15 -5.33
CA VAL A 38 0.61 -2.58 -4.99
C VAL A 38 -0.81 -3.15 -5.07
N THR A 39 -1.82 -2.43 -4.56
CA THR A 39 -3.21 -2.90 -4.62
C THR A 39 -3.68 -3.07 -6.07
N THR A 40 -3.37 -2.09 -6.93
CA THR A 40 -3.68 -2.16 -8.36
C THR A 40 -2.93 -3.30 -9.07
N GLU A 41 -1.62 -3.45 -8.84
CA GLU A 41 -0.82 -4.49 -9.50
C GLU A 41 -1.29 -5.90 -9.10
N VAL A 42 -1.56 -6.13 -7.82
CA VAL A 42 -2.07 -7.42 -7.34
C VAL A 42 -3.47 -7.69 -7.88
N GLY A 43 -4.35 -6.69 -7.91
CA GLY A 43 -5.70 -6.82 -8.49
C GLY A 43 -5.64 -7.21 -9.97
N GLN A 44 -4.83 -6.50 -10.76
CA GLN A 44 -4.60 -6.81 -12.17
C GLN A 44 -3.96 -8.19 -12.38
N MET A 45 -3.07 -8.61 -11.47
CA MET A 45 -2.44 -9.92 -11.56
C MET A 45 -3.45 -11.05 -11.34
N VAL A 46 -4.32 -10.91 -10.32
CA VAL A 46 -5.41 -11.86 -10.07
C VAL A 46 -6.37 -11.93 -11.26
N GLU A 47 -6.68 -10.79 -11.87
CA GLU A 47 -7.54 -10.72 -13.06
C GLU A 47 -6.89 -11.41 -14.28
N ARG A 48 -5.61 -11.11 -14.56
CA ARG A 48 -4.87 -11.66 -15.71
C ARG A 48 -4.65 -13.15 -15.61
N GLU A 49 -4.37 -13.66 -14.41
CA GLU A 49 -4.09 -15.07 -14.17
C GLU A 49 -5.34 -15.91 -13.89
N GLY A 50 -6.50 -15.25 -13.73
CA GLY A 50 -7.78 -15.91 -13.53
C GLY A 50 -7.94 -16.53 -12.13
N GLY A 51 -7.30 -15.95 -11.12
CA GLY A 51 -7.36 -16.43 -9.74
C GLY A 51 -6.04 -16.26 -8.99
N ILE A 52 -5.88 -17.04 -7.92
CA ILE A 52 -4.75 -16.94 -7.00
C ILE A 52 -3.80 -18.09 -7.32
N THR A 53 -3.03 -17.91 -8.39
CA THR A 53 -2.04 -18.91 -8.80
C THR A 53 -0.77 -18.82 -7.93
N GLU A 54 0.16 -19.75 -8.12
CA GLU A 54 1.47 -19.74 -7.46
C GLU A 54 2.21 -18.40 -7.66
N ARG A 55 2.05 -17.75 -8.81
CA ARG A 55 2.73 -16.49 -9.09
C ARG A 55 2.16 -15.36 -8.24
N VAL A 56 0.83 -15.26 -8.12
CA VAL A 56 0.17 -14.32 -7.20
C VAL A 56 0.61 -14.59 -5.76
N GLN A 57 0.65 -15.86 -5.35
CA GLN A 57 1.07 -16.24 -4.00
C GLN A 57 2.52 -15.83 -3.71
N GLN A 58 3.44 -16.06 -4.65
CA GLN A 58 4.84 -15.62 -4.51
C GLN A 58 4.96 -14.10 -4.37
N VAL A 59 4.17 -13.33 -5.14
CA VAL A 59 4.15 -11.87 -5.03
C VAL A 59 3.59 -11.44 -3.68
N THR A 60 2.47 -12.00 -3.24
CA THR A 60 1.90 -11.67 -1.93
C THR A 60 2.82 -12.04 -0.78
N GLU A 61 3.56 -13.14 -0.90
CA GLU A 61 4.52 -13.58 0.11
C GLU A 61 5.74 -12.65 0.18
N ARG A 62 6.23 -12.17 -0.97
CA ARG A 62 7.26 -11.12 -0.99
C ARG A 62 6.79 -9.82 -0.35
N LEU A 63 5.55 -9.41 -0.65
CA LEU A 63 4.95 -8.21 -0.08
C LEU A 63 4.72 -8.36 1.44
N ARG A 64 4.46 -9.57 1.92
CA ARG A 64 4.37 -9.88 3.36
C ARG A 64 5.64 -9.52 4.12
N ASN A 65 6.80 -9.79 3.53
CA ASN A 65 8.09 -9.41 4.12
C ASN A 65 8.29 -7.87 4.17
N SER A 66 7.50 -7.11 3.42
CA SER A 66 7.52 -5.64 3.42
C SER A 66 6.40 -5.02 4.28
N GLY A 67 5.71 -5.81 5.10
CA GLY A 67 4.66 -5.32 6.01
C GLY A 67 3.24 -5.34 5.43
N TYR A 68 3.06 -5.90 4.22
CA TYR A 68 1.73 -6.02 3.63
C TYR A 68 1.02 -7.30 4.10
N THR A 69 -0.24 -7.19 4.47
CA THR A 69 -1.13 -8.33 4.66
C THR A 69 -2.17 -8.32 3.55
N ILE A 70 -2.10 -9.31 2.66
CA ILE A 70 -3.04 -9.47 1.54
C ILE A 70 -3.84 -10.74 1.77
N SER A 71 -5.16 -10.62 1.79
CA SER A 71 -6.07 -11.74 2.00
C SER A 71 -7.09 -11.82 0.88
N PHE A 72 -7.37 -13.04 0.44
CA PHE A 72 -8.28 -13.32 -0.66
C PHE A 72 -9.46 -14.12 -0.17
N SER A 73 -10.67 -13.64 -0.45
CA SER A 73 -11.91 -14.29 -0.06
C SER A 73 -12.94 -14.30 -1.18
N ASP A 74 -13.86 -15.24 -1.17
CA ASP A 74 -15.05 -15.17 -2.00
C ASP A 74 -16.06 -14.15 -1.44
N THR A 75 -17.17 -13.96 -2.14
CA THR A 75 -18.27 -13.09 -1.70
C THR A 75 -18.87 -13.49 -0.35
N SER A 76 -18.73 -14.77 0.03
CA SER A 76 -19.20 -15.37 1.28
C SER A 76 -18.14 -15.32 2.41
N GLY A 77 -16.97 -14.72 2.16
CA GLY A 77 -15.88 -14.61 3.13
C GLY A 77 -15.00 -15.84 3.28
N LYS A 78 -15.14 -16.86 2.42
CA LYS A 78 -14.30 -18.06 2.46
C LYS A 78 -12.98 -17.81 1.73
N PRO A 79 -11.84 -18.28 2.27
CA PRO A 79 -10.56 -18.13 1.58
C PRO A 79 -10.61 -18.83 0.22
N VAL A 80 -10.09 -18.15 -0.80
CA VAL A 80 -9.98 -18.69 -2.15
C VAL A 80 -8.53 -18.96 -2.47
N THR A 81 -8.26 -20.07 -3.16
CA THR A 81 -6.92 -20.47 -3.61
C THR A 81 -6.99 -21.08 -5.00
N GLY A 82 -5.91 -20.96 -5.77
CA GLY A 82 -5.82 -21.51 -7.11
C GLY A 82 -6.64 -20.75 -8.15
N LYS A 83 -6.73 -21.34 -9.35
CA LYS A 83 -7.56 -20.83 -10.45
C LYS A 83 -9.04 -20.87 -10.06
N GLN A 84 -9.75 -19.80 -10.36
CA GLN A 84 -11.19 -19.71 -10.09
C GLN A 84 -11.97 -19.76 -11.41
N PRO A 85 -13.23 -20.21 -11.38
CA PRO A 85 -14.07 -20.20 -12.58
C PRO A 85 -14.35 -18.76 -13.04
N ILE A 86 -14.52 -18.61 -14.36
CA ILE A 86 -14.89 -17.34 -14.99
C ILE A 86 -16.21 -16.83 -14.37
N GLY A 87 -16.28 -15.53 -14.08
CA GLY A 87 -17.44 -14.89 -13.48
C GLY A 87 -17.47 -14.95 -11.95
N LYS A 88 -16.50 -15.60 -11.30
CA LYS A 88 -16.39 -15.58 -9.84
C LYS A 88 -15.74 -14.29 -9.36
N ALA A 89 -16.40 -13.61 -8.43
CA ALA A 89 -15.88 -12.44 -7.74
C ALA A 89 -14.96 -12.86 -6.58
N ILE A 90 -13.76 -12.31 -6.56
CA ILE A 90 -12.75 -12.47 -5.52
C ILE A 90 -12.62 -11.13 -4.81
N ARG A 91 -12.89 -11.11 -3.51
CA ARG A 91 -12.64 -9.96 -2.65
C ARG A 91 -11.20 -10.03 -2.15
N ILE A 92 -10.42 -9.00 -2.46
CA ILE A 92 -9.04 -8.85 -2.02
C ILE A 92 -9.02 -7.78 -0.94
N ARG A 93 -8.54 -8.11 0.25
CA ARG A 93 -8.33 -7.14 1.33
C ARG A 93 -6.82 -6.94 1.50
N TYR A 94 -6.41 -5.69 1.39
CA TYR A 94 -5.05 -5.24 1.54
C TYR A 94 -4.91 -4.47 2.83
N GLN A 95 -3.80 -4.70 3.50
CA GLN A 95 -3.40 -3.97 4.68
C GLN A 95 -1.91 -3.73 4.60
N LEU A 96 -1.47 -2.55 4.99
CA LEU A 96 -0.06 -2.21 5.16
C LEU A 96 0.10 -1.59 6.53
N ASP A 97 0.95 -2.23 7.35
CA ASP A 97 1.36 -1.68 8.63
C ASP A 97 2.77 -1.09 8.44
N PHE A 98 2.92 0.21 8.69
CA PHE A 98 4.20 0.90 8.57
C PHE A 98 4.36 1.94 9.69
N ARG A 99 5.61 2.31 9.96
CA ARG A 99 5.93 3.27 11.02
C ARG A 99 6.33 4.59 10.38
N ASP A 100 5.57 5.65 10.65
CA ASP A 100 5.88 7.00 10.20
C ASP A 100 6.43 7.83 11.38
N GLY A 101 7.75 7.92 11.45
CA GLY A 101 8.45 8.50 12.60
C GLY A 101 8.18 7.75 13.90
N PHE A 102 7.35 8.34 14.78
CA PHE A 102 7.03 7.80 16.10
C PHE A 102 5.66 7.10 16.19
N GLN A 103 4.85 7.12 15.12
CA GLN A 103 3.52 6.53 15.13
C GLN A 103 3.46 5.30 14.22
N ASP A 104 2.76 4.27 14.68
CA ASP A 104 2.41 3.12 13.85
C ASP A 104 1.13 3.47 13.07
N GLU A 105 1.24 3.49 11.75
CA GLU A 105 0.14 3.74 10.85
C GLU A 105 -0.28 2.45 10.13
N ARG A 106 -1.58 2.36 9.85
CA ARG A 106 -2.18 1.21 9.19
C ARG A 106 -3.07 1.67 8.06
N LEU A 107 -2.68 1.34 6.84
CA LEU A 107 -3.51 1.52 5.65
C LEU A 107 -4.29 0.24 5.38
N GLN A 108 -5.58 0.38 5.10
CA GLN A 108 -6.45 -0.74 4.74
C GLN A 108 -7.30 -0.35 3.54
N THR A 109 -7.44 -1.27 2.60
CA THR A 109 -8.41 -1.15 1.52
C THR A 109 -8.90 -2.53 1.11
N SER A 110 -10.04 -2.57 0.43
CA SER A 110 -10.56 -3.79 -0.15
C SER A 110 -11.06 -3.53 -1.55
N ASP A 111 -10.77 -4.47 -2.44
CA ASP A 111 -11.21 -4.44 -3.82
C ASP A 111 -11.93 -5.75 -4.19
N ILE A 112 -12.74 -5.71 -5.23
CA ILE A 112 -13.46 -6.87 -5.76
C ILE A 112 -13.06 -7.04 -7.22
N VAL A 113 -12.36 -8.14 -7.49
CA VAL A 113 -11.91 -8.51 -8.83
C VAL A 113 -12.79 -9.65 -9.34
N THR A 114 -13.34 -9.50 -10.55
CA THR A 114 -14.08 -10.58 -11.20
C THR A 114 -13.18 -11.31 -12.18
N VAL A 115 -13.13 -12.63 -12.08
CA VAL A 115 -12.30 -13.44 -12.97
C VAL A 115 -12.90 -13.44 -14.38
N MET A 116 -12.22 -12.78 -15.31
CA MET A 116 -12.67 -12.68 -16.71
C MET A 116 -11.96 -13.67 -17.65
N ARG A 117 -10.93 -14.40 -17.19
CA ARG A 117 -10.08 -15.27 -18.03
C ARG A 117 -9.72 -16.60 -17.33
N ARG A 118 -9.38 -17.64 -18.13
CA ARG A 118 -9.11 -19.04 -17.70
C ARG A 118 -7.64 -19.42 -17.83
#